data_AF-A0A5C3NNS4-F1
#
_entry.id   AF-A0A5C3NNS4-F1
#
_cell.length_a   1.000
_cell.length_b   1.000
_cell.length_c   1.000
_cell.angle_alpha   90.00
_cell.angle_beta   90.00
_cell.angle_gamma   90.00
#
_symmetry.space_group_name_H-M   'P 1'
#
loop_
_entity.id
_entity.type
_entity.pdbx_description
1 polymer ?
#
loop_
_entity_poly.entity_id
_entity_poly.type
_entity_poly.pdbx_seq_one_letter_code
_entity_poly.pdbx_strand_id
1 'polypeptide(L)'
;MSSSDDVDLPRSAHSRRRNKDSLKTDMVTETVAKNACHAVAVDDLYGSMADLQQELRQITEPLNTRPPVNWLPDELLAEIFAFVQAAHRSKGERPHLWLNVVQVCRRWSQVAHSTASLWTTIEVCGRPEWLSRCLVLSKGMLVDIEITDWHDWLFDPQTLLPILQPHHVRVIRSLTMIGIGWISVLSQLLKMGDICSYFQVKH
;
A
#
# COMPACT_ATOMS: atom_id res chain seq x y z
N MET A 1 72.69 -54.09 45.09
CA MET A 1 73.46 -54.00 43.82
C MET A 1 72.57 -53.32 42.79
N SER A 2 73.06 -52.21 42.24
CA SER A 2 72.56 -51.36 41.14
C SER A 2 71.11 -50.85 41.21
N SER A 3 70.82 -49.55 41.36
CA SER A 3 71.21 -48.35 40.58
C SER A 3 70.31 -48.12 39.35
N SER A 4 69.83 -46.87 39.29
CA SER A 4 69.52 -46.07 38.10
C SER A 4 68.09 -46.14 37.52
N ASP A 5 67.29 -45.15 37.96
CA ASP A 5 66.82 -44.00 37.17
C ASP A 5 66.43 -44.20 35.70
N ASP A 6 65.20 -43.80 35.36
CA ASP A 6 64.90 -42.83 34.28
C ASP A 6 63.38 -42.51 34.33
N VAL A 7 62.95 -41.37 34.89
CA VAL A 7 62.82 -40.02 34.28
C VAL A 7 61.75 -39.95 33.18
N ASP A 8 60.56 -39.58 33.64
CA ASP A 8 59.55 -38.65 33.12
C ASP A 8 59.56 -38.16 31.65
N LEU A 9 58.41 -38.31 30.99
CA LEU A 9 57.95 -37.58 29.79
C LEU A 9 56.56 -36.97 30.09
N PRO A 10 56.22 -35.76 29.58
CA PRO A 10 55.27 -34.87 30.24
C PRO A 10 53.84 -35.01 29.71
N ARG A 11 52.84 -35.04 30.60
CA ARG A 11 51.42 -34.80 30.24
C ARG A 11 50.66 -34.00 31.31
N SER A 12 50.90 -32.69 31.35
CA SER A 12 50.03 -31.72 32.06
C SER A 12 49.54 -30.64 31.10
N ALA A 13 48.63 -31.02 30.20
CA ALA A 13 47.93 -30.07 29.32
C ALA A 13 46.39 -30.23 29.37
N HIS A 14 45.86 -31.11 30.21
CA HIS A 14 44.42 -31.44 30.21
C HIS A 14 43.61 -30.86 31.38
N SER A 15 44.26 -30.28 32.40
CA SER A 15 43.56 -29.72 33.57
C SER A 15 43.04 -28.29 33.35
N ARG A 16 43.77 -27.45 32.60
CA ARG A 16 43.39 -26.03 32.37
C ARG A 16 42.20 -25.81 31.43
N ARG A 17 41.84 -26.78 30.58
CA ARG A 17 40.68 -26.65 29.66
C ARG A 17 39.35 -26.79 30.38
N ARG A 18 39.21 -27.82 31.24
CA ARG A 18 37.95 -28.12 31.93
C ARG A 18 37.44 -27.00 32.84
N ASN A 19 38.34 -26.26 33.49
CA ASN A 19 37.94 -25.17 34.40
C ASN A 19 37.49 -23.90 33.64
N LYS A 20 38.04 -23.62 32.45
CA LYS A 20 37.59 -22.51 31.60
C LYS A 20 36.23 -22.76 30.96
N ASP A 21 35.90 -24.02 30.70
CA ASP A 21 34.64 -24.41 30.09
C ASP A 21 33.48 -24.31 31.11
N SER A 22 33.65 -24.72 32.37
CA SER A 22 32.64 -24.51 33.43
C SER A 22 32.34 -23.02 33.69
N LEU A 23 33.38 -22.19 33.86
CA LEU A 23 33.22 -20.75 34.08
C LEU A 23 32.57 -20.03 32.89
N LYS A 24 32.83 -20.47 31.65
CA LYS A 24 32.12 -19.96 30.46
C LYS A 24 30.67 -20.41 30.42
N THR A 25 30.38 -21.64 30.85
CA THR A 25 29.03 -22.20 30.82
C THR A 25 28.12 -21.48 31.82
N ASP A 26 28.63 -21.17 33.01
CA ASP A 26 27.89 -20.43 34.04
C ASP A 26 27.63 -18.96 33.63
N MET A 27 28.58 -18.33 32.94
CA MET A 27 28.43 -16.96 32.44
C MET A 27 27.43 -16.87 31.26
N VAL A 28 27.38 -17.91 30.42
CA VAL A 28 26.42 -18.00 29.31
C VAL A 28 25.00 -18.26 29.84
N THR A 29 24.82 -19.12 30.84
CA THR A 29 23.49 -19.41 31.42
C THR A 29 22.90 -18.20 32.15
N GLU A 30 23.71 -17.43 32.87
CA GLU A 30 23.26 -16.20 33.53
C GLU A 30 22.88 -15.11 32.51
N THR A 31 23.61 -15.02 31.39
CA THR A 31 23.30 -14.08 30.30
C THR A 31 22.02 -14.47 29.57
N VAL A 32 21.80 -15.77 29.32
CA VAL A 32 20.57 -16.28 28.70
C VAL A 32 19.36 -16.05 29.60
N ALA A 33 19.49 -16.26 30.91
CA ALA A 33 18.42 -15.99 31.88
C ALA A 33 18.06 -14.50 31.96
N LYS A 34 19.07 -13.61 31.96
CA LYS A 34 18.85 -12.14 31.92
C LYS A 34 18.19 -11.68 30.63
N ASN A 35 18.56 -12.26 29.49
CA ASN A 35 17.96 -11.95 28.19
C ASN A 35 16.51 -12.44 28.10
N ALA A 36 16.20 -13.62 28.64
CA ALA A 36 14.83 -14.13 28.69
C ALA A 36 13.93 -13.26 29.60
N CYS A 37 14.45 -12.83 30.75
CA CYS A 37 13.74 -11.91 31.64
C CYS A 37 13.47 -10.54 30.97
N HIS A 38 14.45 -10.01 30.23
CA HIS A 38 14.27 -8.80 29.44
C HIS A 38 13.24 -8.97 28.31
N ALA A 39 13.24 -10.11 27.62
CA ALA A 39 12.28 -10.37 26.55
C ALA A 39 10.83 -10.39 27.07
N VAL A 40 10.60 -11.03 28.23
CA VAL A 40 9.28 -11.05 28.89
C VAL A 40 8.84 -9.63 29.29
N ALA A 41 9.75 -8.83 29.89
CA ALA A 41 9.44 -7.46 30.27
C ALA A 41 9.15 -6.55 29.05
N VAL A 42 9.77 -6.83 27.91
CA VAL A 42 9.53 -6.12 26.65
C VAL A 42 8.18 -6.51 26.04
N ASP A 43 7.81 -7.79 26.07
CA ASP A 43 6.48 -8.24 25.62
C ASP A 43 5.35 -7.66 26.48
N ASP A 44 5.55 -7.57 27.80
CA ASP A 44 4.59 -6.92 28.72
C ASP A 44 4.42 -5.41 28.41
N LEU A 45 5.51 -4.72 28.06
CA LEU A 45 5.47 -3.32 27.61
C LEU A 45 4.74 -3.16 26.26
N TYR A 46 4.96 -4.07 25.32
CA TYR A 46 4.23 -4.06 24.04
C TYR A 46 2.74 -4.36 24.23
N GLY A 47 2.38 -5.28 25.12
CA GLY A 47 1.00 -5.55 25.51
C GLY A 47 0.33 -4.30 26.11
N SER A 48 0.97 -3.67 27.09
CA SER A 48 0.46 -2.45 27.72
C SER A 48 0.33 -1.28 26.74
N MET A 49 1.25 -1.14 25.79
CA MET A 49 1.16 -0.14 24.73
C MET A 49 -0.02 -0.40 23.79
N ALA A 50 -0.30 -1.65 23.45
CA ALA A 50 -1.45 -2.02 22.63
C ALA A 50 -2.78 -1.72 23.35
N ASP A 51 -2.85 -2.01 24.65
CA ASP A 51 -4.03 -1.73 25.49
C ASP A 51 -4.28 -0.22 25.61
N LEU A 52 -3.24 0.57 25.87
CA LEU A 52 -3.33 2.04 25.92
C LEU A 52 -3.75 2.63 24.56
N GLN A 53 -3.24 2.08 23.45
CA GLN A 53 -3.67 2.49 22.11
C GLN A 53 -5.15 2.16 21.86
N GLN A 54 -5.63 1.04 22.39
CA GLN A 54 -7.03 0.65 22.32
C GLN A 54 -7.92 1.57 23.15
N GLU A 55 -7.52 1.93 24.37
CA GLU A 55 -8.25 2.91 25.20
C GLU A 55 -8.31 4.28 24.54
N LEU A 56 -7.18 4.77 24.01
CA LEU A 56 -7.15 6.02 23.26
C LEU A 56 -8.10 5.97 22.06
N ARG A 57 -8.15 4.87 21.30
CA ARG A 57 -9.12 4.73 20.20
C ARG A 57 -10.56 4.86 20.68
N GLN A 58 -10.91 4.24 21.81
CA GLN A 58 -12.27 4.31 22.37
C GLN A 58 -12.66 5.71 22.85
N ILE A 59 -11.70 6.49 23.35
CA ILE A 59 -11.93 7.89 23.76
C ILE A 59 -11.99 8.83 22.54
N THR A 60 -11.18 8.55 21.51
CA THR A 60 -11.05 9.43 20.34
C THR A 60 -12.17 9.20 19.32
N GLU A 61 -12.71 7.97 19.19
CA GLU A 61 -13.84 7.66 18.31
C GLU A 61 -15.08 8.57 18.53
N PRO A 62 -15.57 8.79 19.76
CA PRO A 62 -16.70 9.70 20.03
C PRO A 62 -16.33 11.19 19.96
N LEU A 63 -15.06 11.57 19.99
CA LEU A 63 -14.63 12.95 19.75
C LEU A 63 -14.44 13.25 18.26
N ASN A 64 -14.08 12.23 17.48
CA ASN A 64 -14.06 12.25 16.03
C ASN A 64 -15.46 12.28 15.40
N THR A 65 -16.54 12.26 16.18
CA THR A 65 -17.90 12.59 15.69
C THR A 65 -18.25 14.07 15.86
N ARG A 66 -17.43 14.85 16.58
CA ARG A 66 -17.71 16.25 16.95
C ARG A 66 -17.10 17.38 16.10
N PRO A 67 -16.16 17.21 15.15
CA PRO A 67 -15.81 18.35 14.28
C PRO A 67 -17.01 18.71 13.36
N PRO A 68 -17.22 20.01 13.04
CA PRO A 68 -18.33 20.47 12.18
C PRO A 68 -18.40 19.74 10.83
N VAL A 69 -17.25 19.25 10.35
CA VAL A 69 -17.10 18.41 9.17
C VAL A 69 -17.99 17.16 9.22
N ASN A 70 -18.26 16.58 10.39
CA ASN A 70 -19.12 15.41 10.49
C ASN A 70 -20.62 15.73 10.46
N TRP A 71 -20.99 17.00 10.47
CA TRP A 71 -22.38 17.45 10.38
C TRP A 71 -22.81 17.72 8.95
N LEU A 72 -21.85 17.86 8.02
CA LEU A 72 -22.14 17.95 6.60
C LEU A 72 -22.88 16.69 6.16
N PRO A 73 -24.05 16.79 5.51
CA PRO A 73 -24.68 15.66 4.83
C PRO A 73 -23.73 15.01 3.80
N ASP A 74 -23.99 13.75 3.46
CA ASP A 74 -23.16 12.99 2.52
C ASP A 74 -23.12 13.67 1.14
N GLU A 75 -24.21 14.34 0.73
CA GLU A 75 -24.31 15.07 -0.53
C GLU A 75 -23.31 16.23 -0.60
N LEU A 76 -23.18 16.99 0.50
CA LEU A 76 -22.25 18.12 0.56
C LEU A 76 -20.79 17.65 0.60
N LEU A 77 -20.52 16.51 1.25
CA LEU A 77 -19.19 15.89 1.22
C LEU A 77 -18.82 15.43 -0.20
N ALA A 78 -19.75 14.78 -0.90
CA ALA A 78 -19.57 14.39 -2.29
C ALA A 78 -19.30 15.61 -3.20
N GLU A 79 -20.02 16.72 -2.98
CA GLU A 79 -19.83 17.96 -3.73
C GLU A 79 -18.45 18.58 -3.46
N ILE A 80 -18.01 18.63 -2.20
CA ILE A 80 -16.64 19.06 -1.83
C ILE A 80 -15.60 18.19 -2.55
N PHE A 81 -15.77 16.86 -2.57
CA PHE A 81 -14.84 15.97 -3.26
C PHE A 81 -14.77 16.26 -4.76
N ALA A 82 -15.92 16.50 -5.40
CA ALA A 82 -15.97 16.88 -6.81
C ALA A 82 -15.25 18.21 -7.07
N PHE A 83 -15.44 19.22 -6.21
CA PHE A 83 -14.71 20.49 -6.31
C PHE A 83 -13.20 20.32 -6.14
N VAL A 84 -12.76 19.53 -5.16
CA VAL A 84 -11.34 19.26 -4.92
C VAL A 84 -10.73 18.52 -6.13
N GLN A 85 -11.40 17.48 -6.62
CA GLN A 85 -10.98 16.75 -7.82
C GLN A 85 -10.84 17.68 -9.04
N ALA A 86 -11.84 18.53 -9.29
CA ALA A 86 -11.80 19.51 -10.39
C ALA A 86 -10.65 20.52 -10.22
N ALA A 87 -10.41 20.99 -9.00
CA ALA A 87 -9.31 21.92 -8.71
C ALA A 87 -7.93 21.28 -8.99
N HIS A 88 -7.71 20.05 -8.54
CA HIS A 88 -6.46 19.31 -8.84
C HIS A 88 -6.27 19.11 -10.34
N ARG A 89 -7.32 18.73 -11.06
CA ARG A 89 -7.29 18.57 -12.53
C ARG A 89 -6.96 19.87 -13.25
N SER A 90 -7.55 21.00 -12.82
CA SER A 90 -7.30 22.31 -13.43
C SER A 90 -5.85 22.79 -13.27
N LYS A 91 -5.17 22.33 -12.20
CA LYS A 91 -3.76 22.64 -11.93
C LYS A 91 -2.79 21.68 -12.65
N GLY A 92 -3.28 20.66 -13.34
CA GLY A 92 -2.44 19.60 -13.90
C GLY A 92 -1.70 18.81 -12.81
N GLU A 93 -2.28 18.70 -11.61
CA GLU A 93 -1.71 17.89 -10.55
C GLU A 93 -2.04 16.40 -10.77
N ARG A 94 -1.26 15.50 -10.15
CA ARG A 94 -1.48 14.06 -10.29
C ARG A 94 -2.93 13.68 -9.91
N PRO A 95 -3.60 12.84 -10.70
CA PRO A 95 -5.04 12.59 -10.58
C PRO A 95 -5.50 11.89 -9.31
N HIS A 96 -4.58 11.32 -8.53
CA HIS A 96 -4.89 10.66 -7.27
C HIS A 96 -4.69 11.58 -6.06
N LEU A 97 -4.15 12.79 -6.21
CA LEU A 97 -3.85 13.67 -5.08
C LEU A 97 -5.10 14.15 -4.35
N TRP A 98 -6.22 14.30 -5.06
CA TRP A 98 -7.49 14.64 -4.41
C TRP A 98 -7.92 13.56 -3.40
N LEU A 99 -7.48 12.30 -3.56
CA LEU A 99 -7.79 11.22 -2.61
C LEU A 99 -7.20 11.44 -1.22
N ASN A 100 -6.21 12.32 -1.07
CA ASN A 100 -5.71 12.71 0.25
C ASN A 100 -6.83 13.29 1.12
N VAL A 101 -7.80 13.98 0.49
CA VAL A 101 -9.00 14.49 1.17
C VAL A 101 -9.84 13.34 1.70
N VAL A 102 -9.97 12.26 0.92
CA VAL A 102 -10.77 11.08 1.26
C VAL A 102 -10.20 10.29 2.44
N GLN A 103 -8.90 10.44 2.72
CA GLN A 103 -8.20 9.73 3.80
C GLN A 103 -8.28 10.41 5.17
N VAL A 104 -8.97 11.55 5.31
CA VAL A 104 -9.08 12.30 6.57
C VAL A 104 -9.78 11.50 7.68
N CYS A 105 -10.89 10.81 7.36
CA CYS A 105 -11.60 9.95 8.32
C CYS A 105 -12.35 8.81 7.62
N ARG A 106 -12.81 7.81 8.40
CA ARG A 106 -13.59 6.67 7.88
C ARG A 106 -14.85 7.11 7.13
N ARG A 107 -15.56 8.12 7.63
CA ARG A 107 -16.79 8.64 7.01
C ARG A 107 -16.53 9.23 5.63
N TRP A 108 -15.49 10.04 5.47
CA TRP A 108 -15.13 10.65 4.19
C TRP A 108 -14.74 9.60 3.17
N SER A 109 -13.98 8.59 3.61
CA SER A 109 -13.68 7.41 2.80
C SER A 109 -14.94 6.68 2.35
N GLN A 110 -15.88 6.43 3.26
CA GLN A 110 -17.14 5.75 2.92
C GLN A 110 -17.97 6.55 1.91
N VAL A 111 -18.13 7.86 2.10
CA VAL A 111 -18.89 8.72 1.18
C VAL A 111 -18.23 8.78 -0.21
N ALA A 112 -16.91 8.93 -0.27
CA ALA A 112 -16.22 8.95 -1.55
C ALA A 112 -16.36 7.63 -2.31
N HIS A 113 -16.20 6.48 -1.63
CA HIS A 113 -16.37 5.16 -2.25
C HIS A 113 -17.83 4.86 -2.63
N SER A 114 -18.80 5.40 -1.91
CA SER A 114 -20.23 5.19 -2.23
C SER A 114 -20.72 6.07 -3.38
N THR A 115 -20.06 7.19 -3.64
CA THR A 115 -20.43 8.18 -4.65
C THR A 115 -19.81 7.84 -6.02
N ALA A 116 -20.59 7.17 -6.87
CA ALA A 116 -20.13 6.69 -8.18
C ALA A 116 -19.65 7.80 -9.14
N SER A 117 -20.23 9.00 -9.06
CA SER A 117 -19.89 10.14 -9.93
C SER A 117 -18.47 10.66 -9.76
N LEU A 118 -17.83 10.41 -8.61
CA LEU A 118 -16.42 10.77 -8.39
C LEU A 118 -15.45 9.86 -9.17
N TRP A 119 -15.94 8.73 -9.66
CA TRP A 119 -15.15 7.68 -10.31
C TRP A 119 -15.44 7.57 -11.81
N THR A 120 -16.14 8.54 -12.40
CA THR A 120 -16.43 8.55 -13.85
C THR A 120 -15.29 9.09 -14.69
N THR A 121 -14.50 10.02 -14.15
CA THR A 121 -13.36 10.62 -14.88
C THR A 121 -12.08 10.00 -14.35
N ILE A 122 -11.54 9.03 -15.09
CA ILE A 122 -10.43 8.19 -14.64
C ILE A 122 -9.18 8.54 -15.42
N GLU A 123 -8.19 9.12 -14.74
CA GLU A 123 -6.87 9.31 -15.31
C GLU A 123 -5.94 8.17 -14.87
N VAL A 124 -5.33 7.50 -15.85
CA VAL A 124 -4.47 6.33 -15.66
C VAL A 124 -3.02 6.75 -15.85
N CYS A 125 -2.24 6.71 -14.76
CA CYS A 125 -0.80 6.97 -14.75
C CYS A 125 -0.07 5.76 -14.17
N GLY A 126 0.49 4.89 -15.02
CA GLY A 126 1.47 3.89 -14.59
C GLY A 126 0.95 2.71 -13.74
N ARG A 127 -0.33 2.68 -13.34
CA ARG A 127 -0.88 1.63 -12.46
C ARG A 127 -2.20 1.07 -12.99
N PRO A 128 -2.22 -0.17 -13.51
CA PRO A 128 -3.44 -0.74 -14.09
C PRO A 128 -4.49 -1.09 -13.02
N GLU A 129 -4.07 -1.41 -11.79
CA GLU A 129 -4.98 -1.76 -10.69
C GLU A 129 -5.85 -0.56 -10.27
N TRP A 130 -5.32 0.66 -10.45
CA TRP A 130 -6.07 1.89 -10.22
C TRP A 130 -7.30 1.97 -11.13
N LEU A 131 -7.10 1.73 -12.43
CA LEU A 131 -8.20 1.69 -13.39
C LEU A 131 -9.26 0.66 -12.99
N SER A 132 -8.84 -0.57 -12.68
CA SER A 132 -9.74 -1.63 -12.24
C SER A 132 -10.57 -1.19 -11.02
N ARG A 133 -9.92 -0.57 -10.02
CA ARG A 133 -10.61 -0.09 -8.83
C ARG A 133 -11.61 1.03 -9.13
N CYS A 134 -11.24 2.01 -9.96
CA CYS A 134 -12.16 3.07 -10.36
C CYS A 134 -13.38 2.53 -11.13
N LEU A 135 -13.18 1.54 -12.01
CA LEU A 135 -14.27 0.89 -12.74
C LEU A 135 -15.27 0.21 -11.78
N VAL A 136 -14.79 -0.49 -10.75
CA VAL A 136 -15.68 -1.06 -9.72
C VAL A 136 -16.46 0.04 -8.98
N LEU A 137 -15.79 1.13 -8.64
CA LEU A 137 -16.40 2.24 -7.89
C LEU A 137 -17.35 3.11 -8.72
N SER A 138 -17.21 3.11 -10.05
CA SER A 138 -18.14 3.76 -10.97
C SER A 138 -19.52 3.11 -11.00
N LYS A 139 -19.68 1.89 -10.43
CA LYS A 139 -20.96 1.16 -10.34
C LYS A 139 -21.68 1.03 -11.70
N GLY A 140 -20.91 0.90 -12.79
CA GLY A 140 -21.46 0.76 -14.15
C GLY A 140 -21.91 2.06 -14.80
N MET A 141 -21.63 3.22 -14.20
CA MET A 141 -21.84 4.51 -14.86
C MET A 141 -20.83 4.72 -15.98
N LEU A 142 -21.26 5.42 -17.02
CA LEU A 142 -20.39 5.78 -18.13
C LEU A 142 -19.12 6.53 -17.66
N VAL A 143 -17.95 5.99 -17.99
CA VAL A 143 -16.63 6.52 -17.62
C VAL A 143 -15.90 7.13 -18.81
N ASP A 144 -15.24 8.24 -18.54
CA ASP A 144 -14.27 8.88 -19.41
C ASP A 144 -12.87 8.54 -18.90
N ILE A 145 -12.11 7.82 -19.71
CA ILE A 145 -10.76 7.35 -19.37
C ILE A 145 -9.74 8.19 -20.12
N GLU A 146 -8.82 8.79 -19.37
CA GLU A 146 -7.68 9.53 -19.90
C GLU A 146 -6.39 8.82 -19.52
N ILE A 147 -5.62 8.43 -20.51
CA ILE A 147 -4.38 7.71 -20.34
C ILE A 147 -3.24 8.65 -20.71
N THR A 148 -2.39 8.93 -19.73
CA THR A 148 -1.36 9.97 -19.83
C THR A 148 0.03 9.40 -19.52
N ASP A 149 0.98 9.62 -20.43
CA ASP A 149 2.38 9.18 -20.32
C ASP A 149 3.21 10.09 -19.40
N TRP A 150 2.85 10.23 -18.13
CA TRP A 150 3.70 10.93 -17.16
C TRP A 150 4.93 10.07 -16.83
N HIS A 151 5.91 10.06 -17.74
CA HIS A 151 7.30 9.60 -17.58
C HIS A 151 7.55 8.16 -17.12
N ASP A 152 6.55 7.27 -17.12
CA ASP A 152 6.76 5.88 -16.71
C ASP A 152 7.11 4.99 -17.92
N TRP A 153 8.37 5.06 -18.37
CA TRP A 153 8.89 4.16 -19.41
C TRP A 153 8.84 2.66 -19.04
N LEU A 154 8.51 2.36 -17.78
CA LEU A 154 8.33 1.00 -17.25
C LEU A 154 6.88 0.50 -17.35
N PHE A 155 5.93 1.35 -17.73
CA PHE A 155 4.55 0.94 -17.88
C PHE A 155 4.38 0.15 -19.18
N ASP A 156 3.96 -1.11 -19.08
CA ASP A 156 3.52 -1.89 -20.24
C ASP A 156 2.04 -1.61 -20.54
N PRO A 157 1.72 -0.94 -21.66
CA PRO A 157 0.35 -0.69 -22.10
C PRO A 157 -0.53 -1.93 -22.19
N GLN A 158 0.06 -3.10 -22.46
CA GLN A 158 -0.68 -4.35 -22.62
C GLN A 158 -1.38 -4.79 -21.33
N THR A 159 -0.89 -4.35 -20.16
CA THR A 159 -1.50 -4.67 -18.86
C THR A 159 -2.91 -4.10 -18.68
N LEU A 160 -3.31 -3.08 -19.46
CA LEU A 160 -4.66 -2.52 -19.41
C LEU A 160 -5.68 -3.30 -20.23
N LEU A 161 -5.25 -4.07 -21.23
CA LEU A 161 -6.17 -4.79 -22.12
C LEU A 161 -7.12 -5.72 -21.36
N PRO A 162 -6.66 -6.58 -20.42
CA PRO A 162 -7.56 -7.46 -19.67
C PRO A 162 -8.60 -6.71 -18.83
N ILE A 163 -8.30 -5.47 -18.42
CA ILE A 163 -9.17 -4.65 -17.58
C ILE A 163 -10.22 -3.95 -18.44
N LEU A 164 -9.80 -3.40 -19.58
CA LEU A 164 -10.66 -2.70 -20.54
C LEU A 164 -11.57 -3.68 -21.30
N GLN A 165 -11.09 -4.88 -21.63
CA GLN A 165 -11.81 -5.91 -22.40
C GLN A 165 -13.23 -6.21 -21.90
N PRO A 166 -13.49 -6.52 -20.62
CA PRO A 166 -14.85 -6.79 -20.16
C PRO A 166 -15.76 -5.56 -20.12
N HIS A 167 -15.19 -4.35 -20.06
CA HIS A 167 -15.93 -3.12 -19.75
C HIS A 167 -16.11 -2.17 -20.95
N HIS A 168 -15.32 -2.35 -22.02
CA HIS A 168 -15.15 -1.33 -23.06
C HIS A 168 -16.41 -0.98 -23.87
N VAL A 169 -17.32 -1.92 -24.09
CA VAL A 169 -18.53 -1.66 -24.88
C VAL A 169 -19.67 -1.07 -24.03
N ARG A 170 -19.66 -1.32 -22.73
CA ARG A 170 -20.82 -1.03 -21.86
C ARG A 170 -20.67 0.23 -21.04
N VAL A 171 -19.44 0.56 -20.67
CA VAL A 171 -19.18 1.56 -19.63
C VAL A 171 -18.26 2.68 -20.14
N ILE A 172 -17.40 2.43 -21.13
CA ILE A 172 -16.49 3.46 -21.63
C ILE A 172 -17.21 4.41 -22.58
N ARG A 173 -17.32 5.69 -22.18
CA ARG A 173 -17.88 6.77 -23.00
C ARG A 173 -16.81 7.42 -23.87
N SER A 174 -15.68 7.76 -23.27
CA SER A 174 -14.54 8.37 -23.93
C SER A 174 -13.26 7.66 -23.52
N LEU A 175 -12.36 7.45 -24.49
CA LEU A 175 -11.02 6.94 -24.25
C LEU A 175 -10.03 7.84 -24.96
N THR A 176 -9.29 8.63 -24.17
CA THR A 176 -8.25 9.53 -24.62
C THR A 176 -6.90 8.92 -24.26
N MET A 177 -5.99 8.81 -25.22
CA MET A 177 -4.67 8.25 -25.01
C MET A 177 -3.64 9.25 -25.55
N ILE A 178 -2.74 9.69 -24.68
CA ILE A 178 -1.71 10.68 -25.00
C ILE A 178 -0.36 9.97 -25.00
N GLY A 179 0.20 9.76 -26.19
CA GLY A 179 1.50 9.12 -26.40
C GLY A 179 1.50 8.00 -27.45
N ILE A 180 2.67 7.75 -28.04
CA ILE A 180 2.84 6.84 -29.19
C ILE A 180 2.80 5.36 -28.76
N GLY A 181 3.12 5.06 -27.49
CA GLY A 181 3.16 3.68 -26.96
C GLY A 181 1.81 2.95 -26.95
N TRP A 182 0.71 3.69 -27.11
CA TRP A 182 -0.65 3.20 -26.98
C TRP A 182 -1.28 2.69 -28.28
N ILE A 183 -0.65 2.93 -29.43
CA ILE A 183 -1.19 2.54 -30.75
C ILE A 183 -1.45 1.03 -30.84
N SER A 184 -0.59 0.22 -30.23
CA SER A 184 -0.74 -1.24 -30.19
C SER A 184 -1.98 -1.68 -29.40
N VAL A 185 -2.25 -1.04 -28.26
CA VAL A 185 -3.44 -1.28 -27.41
C VAL A 185 -4.70 -0.83 -28.13
N LEU A 186 -4.68 0.37 -28.73
CA LEU A 186 -5.79 0.90 -29.53
C LEU A 186 -6.14 -0.02 -30.69
N SER A 187 -5.13 -0.48 -31.44
CA SER A 187 -5.34 -1.41 -32.55
C SER A 187 -6.03 -2.70 -32.11
N GLN A 188 -5.65 -3.24 -30.94
CA GLN A 188 -6.26 -4.45 -30.40
C GLN A 188 -7.69 -4.21 -29.91
N LEU A 189 -7.95 -3.10 -29.21
CA LEU A 189 -9.31 -2.73 -28.77
C LEU A 189 -10.26 -2.52 -29.96
N LEU A 190 -9.81 -1.82 -30.99
CA LEU A 190 -10.56 -1.59 -32.23
C LEU A 190 -10.84 -2.88 -33.01
N LYS A 191 -9.91 -3.83 -33.00
CA LYS A 191 -10.09 -5.15 -33.63
C LYS A 191 -11.13 -6.03 -32.93
N MET A 192 -11.49 -5.71 -31.69
CA MET A 192 -12.39 -6.53 -30.87
C MET A 192 -13.82 -6.00 -30.75
N GLY A 193 -14.13 -4.82 -31.30
CA GLY A 193 -15.50 -4.31 -31.33
C GLY A 193 -15.65 -2.98 -32.09
N ASP A 194 -16.85 -2.74 -32.63
CA ASP A 194 -17.28 -1.52 -33.32
C ASP A 194 -17.21 -0.29 -32.40
N ILE A 195 -16.01 0.26 -32.22
CA ILE A 195 -15.79 1.49 -31.45
C ILE A 195 -15.37 2.58 -32.43
N CYS A 196 -16.28 2.98 -33.32
CA CYS A 196 -15.98 4.00 -34.33
C CYS A 196 -16.32 5.44 -33.94
N SER A 197 -16.99 5.70 -32.80
CA SER A 197 -17.60 7.02 -32.59
C SER A 197 -16.93 7.98 -31.59
N TYR A 198 -15.96 7.57 -30.75
CA TYR A 198 -15.48 8.47 -29.67
C TYR A 198 -13.97 8.38 -29.31
N PHE A 199 -13.11 7.88 -30.21
CA PHE A 199 -11.67 7.93 -29.96
C PHE A 199 -11.08 9.28 -30.37
N GLN A 200 -10.46 9.98 -29.42
CA GLN A 200 -9.59 11.12 -29.73
C GLN A 200 -8.14 10.74 -29.41
N VAL A 201 -7.37 10.47 -30.47
CA VAL A 201 -5.91 10.40 -30.38
C VAL A 201 -5.39 11.84 -30.48
N LYS A 202 -4.81 12.35 -29.40
CA LYS A 202 -4.11 13.64 -29.43
C LYS A 202 -2.61 13.37 -29.64
N HIS A 203 -2.07 13.95 -30.70
CA HIS A 203 -0.65 13.92 -31.04
C HIS A 203 0.14 14.96 -30.24
#